data_AF-A0A0N5B446-F1
#
_entry.id   AF-A0A0N5B446-F1
#
_cell.length_a   1.000
_cell.length_b   1.000
_cell.length_c   1.000
_cell.angle_alpha   90.00
_cell.angle_beta   90.00
_cell.angle_gamma   90.00
#
_symmetry.space_group_name_H-M   'P 1'
#
loop_
_entity.id
_entity.type
_entity.pdbx_description
1 polymer ?
#
loop_
_entity_poly.entity_id
_entity_poly.type
_entity_poly.pdbx_seq_one_letter_code
_entity_poly.pdbx_strand_id
1 'polypeptide(L)'
;GKFYLKITALNIIAPLAKHKVWLKDKSDIQFTMGNNVLKSHITRMTDGIEVNDGVVVFSRDNIPLGFGMCQKSTTAARDAPPTSLVILRYADIGEYIRCENEIIQ
;
A
#
# COMPACT_ATOMS: atom_id res chain seq x y z
N GLY A 1 -11.04 22.75 -4.82
CA GLY A 1 -9.79 22.14 -5.31
C GLY A 1 -9.68 20.73 -4.79
N LYS A 2 -8.90 19.86 -5.45
CA LYS A 2 -8.57 18.51 -4.96
C LYS A 2 -7.11 18.50 -4.51
N PHE A 3 -6.80 17.78 -3.45
CA PHE A 3 -5.42 17.54 -2.98
C PHE A 3 -5.00 16.13 -3.38
N TYR A 4 -3.86 16.01 -4.06
CA TYR A 4 -3.30 14.74 -4.51
C TYR A 4 -2.01 14.47 -3.74
N LEU A 5 -2.01 13.41 -2.94
CA LEU A 5 -0.86 13.03 -2.14
C LEU A 5 0.20 12.38 -3.04
N LYS A 6 1.44 12.86 -2.99
CA LYS A 6 2.57 12.30 -3.75
C LYS A 6 3.38 11.33 -2.90
N ILE A 7 4.08 10.40 -3.55
CA ILE A 7 4.95 9.42 -2.88
C ILE A 7 6.05 10.07 -2.01
N THR A 8 6.45 11.30 -2.35
CA THR A 8 7.44 12.09 -1.61
C THR A 8 7.07 12.35 -0.15
N ALA A 9 5.79 12.28 0.21
CA ALA A 9 5.33 12.44 1.58
C ALA A 9 5.44 11.16 2.44
N LEU A 10 5.88 10.03 1.86
CA LEU A 10 5.86 8.73 2.53
C LEU A 10 6.66 8.69 3.84
N ASN A 11 7.83 9.31 3.87
CA ASN A 11 8.68 9.38 5.07
C ASN A 11 8.06 10.18 6.22
N ILE A 12 7.16 11.12 5.92
CA ILE A 12 6.44 11.92 6.92
C ILE A 12 5.23 11.13 7.44
N ILE A 13 4.50 10.44 6.55
CA ILE A 13 3.24 9.78 6.89
C ILE A 13 3.45 8.39 7.49
N ALA A 14 4.40 7.60 6.98
CA ALA A 14 4.60 6.20 7.39
C ALA A 14 4.81 6.00 8.91
N PRO A 15 5.58 6.87 9.63
CA PRO A 15 5.73 6.76 11.07
C PRO A 15 4.41 6.98 11.84
N LEU A 16 3.54 7.84 11.31
CA LEU A 16 2.28 8.28 11.94
C LEU A 16 1.07 7.45 11.51
N ALA A 17 1.21 6.61 10.49
CA ALA A 17 0.11 5.87 9.90
C ALA A 17 -0.54 4.91 10.90
N LYS A 18 -1.84 5.09 11.16
CA LYS A 18 -2.63 4.17 11.97
C LYS A 18 -2.85 2.83 11.23
N HIS A 19 -3.19 2.91 9.95
CA HIS A 19 -3.51 1.75 9.13
C HIS A 19 -2.32 1.33 8.29
N LYS A 20 -1.84 0.11 8.52
CA LYS A 20 -0.63 -0.43 7.90
C LYS A 20 -0.88 -1.84 7.37
N VAL A 21 -0.26 -2.13 6.23
CA VAL A 21 -0.32 -3.46 5.58
C VAL A 21 1.09 -3.91 5.26
N TRP A 22 1.45 -5.12 5.65
CA TRP A 22 2.77 -5.70 5.39
C TRP A 22 2.65 -6.81 4.35
N LEU A 23 3.53 -6.75 3.35
CA LEU A 23 3.56 -7.72 2.25
C LEU A 23 4.47 -8.91 2.57
N LYS A 24 4.28 -10.01 1.84
CA LYS A 24 5.20 -11.15 1.80
C LYS A 24 6.40 -10.84 0.92
N ASP A 25 7.48 -11.61 1.05
CA ASP A 25 8.62 -11.52 0.14
C ASP A 25 8.18 -11.63 -1.32
N LYS A 26 8.87 -10.92 -2.20
CA LYS A 26 8.60 -10.80 -3.65
C LYS A 26 7.33 -10.02 -3.99
N SER A 27 6.37 -9.92 -3.07
CA SER A 27 5.15 -9.12 -3.28
C SER A 27 5.43 -7.62 -3.13
N ASP A 28 6.47 -7.27 -2.38
CA ASP A 28 7.07 -5.93 -2.35
C ASP A 28 7.53 -5.49 -3.74
N ILE A 29 8.28 -6.33 -4.46
CA ILE A 29 8.71 -6.05 -5.85
C ILE A 29 7.49 -5.79 -6.73
N GLN A 30 6.49 -6.68 -6.69
CA GLN A 30 5.26 -6.52 -7.46
C GLN A 30 4.55 -5.20 -7.16
N PHE A 31 4.39 -4.85 -5.87
CA PHE A 31 3.80 -3.58 -5.47
C PHE A 31 4.61 -2.39 -5.98
N THR A 32 5.94 -2.41 -5.82
CA THR A 32 6.86 -1.37 -6.30
C THR A 32 6.96 -1.28 -7.82
N MET A 33 6.36 -2.21 -8.57
CA MET A 33 6.25 -2.18 -10.02
C MET A 33 4.91 -1.63 -10.53
N GLY A 34 4.04 -1.13 -9.64
CA GLY A 34 2.73 -0.60 -10.05
C GLY A 34 1.54 -1.50 -9.72
N ASN A 35 1.75 -2.72 -9.20
CA ASN A 35 0.64 -3.67 -9.06
C ASN A 35 -0.18 -3.45 -7.79
N ASN A 36 -1.46 -3.81 -7.88
CA ASN A 36 -2.37 -3.90 -6.73
C ASN A 36 -2.00 -5.07 -5.80
N VAL A 37 -2.49 -5.01 -4.56
CA VAL A 37 -2.23 -6.05 -3.56
C VAL A 37 -3.42 -7.01 -3.47
N LEU A 38 -3.14 -8.27 -3.78
CA LEU A 38 -4.07 -9.37 -3.57
C LEU A 38 -3.92 -9.94 -2.17
N LYS A 39 -4.93 -10.67 -1.69
CA LYS A 39 -4.89 -11.33 -0.38
C LYS A 39 -3.66 -12.24 -0.23
N SER A 40 -3.29 -12.97 -1.28
CA SER A 40 -2.11 -13.84 -1.31
C SER A 40 -0.81 -13.11 -0.98
N HIS A 41 -0.71 -11.82 -1.28
CA HIS A 41 0.47 -10.97 -1.09
C HIS A 41 0.64 -10.46 0.33
N ILE A 42 -0.40 -10.53 1.17
CA ILE A 42 -0.42 -9.89 2.49
C ILE A 42 0.08 -10.86 3.57
N THR A 43 1.01 -10.37 4.39
CA THR A 43 1.47 -11.05 5.61
C THR A 43 0.64 -10.59 6.82
N ARG A 44 0.42 -9.29 6.96
CA ARG A 44 -0.27 -8.69 8.13
C ARG A 44 -1.01 -7.43 7.72
N MET A 45 -2.13 -7.17 8.41
CA MET A 45 -2.85 -5.90 8.37
C MET A 45 -3.07 -5.44 9.82
N THR A 46 -3.11 -4.14 10.06
CA THR A 46 -3.62 -3.62 11.34
C THR A 46 -5.11 -3.93 11.49
N ASP A 47 -5.59 -4.08 12.71
CA ASP A 47 -7.01 -4.27 12.99
C ASP A 47 -7.81 -2.98 12.77
N GLY A 48 -9.11 -3.15 12.52
CA GLY A 48 -10.06 -2.04 12.35
C GLY A 48 -9.85 -1.18 11.10
N ILE A 49 -9.25 -1.73 10.04
CA ILE A 49 -9.30 -1.11 8.71
C ILE A 49 -10.66 -1.42 8.10
N GLU A 50 -11.34 -0.40 7.58
CA GLU A 50 -12.58 -0.52 6.82
C GLU A 50 -12.36 -0.34 5.32
N VAL A 51 -13.39 -0.61 4.52
CA VAL A 51 -13.34 -0.40 3.08
C VAL A 51 -13.16 1.09 2.76
N ASN A 52 -12.29 1.39 1.81
CA ASN A 52 -11.85 2.72 1.38
C ASN A 52 -10.94 3.48 2.34
N ASP A 53 -10.54 2.90 3.47
CA ASP A 53 -9.50 3.50 4.32
C ASP A 53 -8.16 3.58 3.58
N GLY A 54 -7.47 4.71 3.78
CA GLY A 54 -6.09 4.88 3.33
C GLY A 54 -5.14 4.06 4.20
N VAL A 55 -4.20 3.36 3.55
CA VAL A 55 -3.20 2.53 4.22
C VAL A 55 -1.78 2.88 3.74
N VAL A 56 -0.81 2.68 4.64
CA VAL A 56 0.60 2.62 4.25
C VAL A 56 1.01 1.17 4.08
N VAL A 57 1.59 0.85 2.93
CA VAL A 57 2.07 -0.49 2.59
C VAL A 57 3.55 -0.59 2.95
N PHE A 58 3.92 -1.69 3.61
CA PHE A 58 5.27 -1.99 4.08
C PHE A 58 5.77 -3.31 3.51
N SER A 59 7.08 -3.44 3.37
CA SER A 59 7.75 -4.73 3.19
C SER A 59 7.68 -5.56 4.48
N ARG A 60 8.13 -6.82 4.43
CA ARG A 60 8.26 -7.65 5.64
C ARG A 60 9.18 -7.03 6.68
N ASP A 61 10.22 -6.32 6.25
CA ASP A 61 11.25 -5.72 7.11
C ASP A 61 10.90 -4.30 7.61
N ASN A 62 9.61 -3.94 7.59
CA ASN A 62 9.10 -2.62 7.99
C ASN A 62 9.62 -1.44 7.16
N ILE A 63 10.02 -1.68 5.91
CA ILE A 63 10.36 -0.60 4.98
C ILE A 63 9.05 -0.09 4.36
N PRO A 64 8.72 1.21 4.46
CA PRO A 64 7.53 1.77 3.80
C PRO A 64 7.72 1.75 2.28
N LEU A 65 6.74 1.20 1.58
CA LEU A 65 6.77 1.01 0.12
C LEU A 65 5.85 1.98 -0.63
N GLY A 66 4.79 2.49 0.02
CA GLY A 66 3.88 3.43 -0.61
C GLY A 66 2.50 3.49 0.04
N PHE A 67 1.56 4.04 -0.72
CA PHE A 67 0.19 4.28 -0.30
C PHE A 67 -0.79 3.40 -1.08
N GLY A 68 -1.86 3.01 -0.40
CA GLY A 68 -2.97 2.32 -1.01
C GLY A 68 -4.29 2.63 -0.35
N MET A 69 -5.36 2.15 -0.97
CA MET A 69 -6.72 2.23 -0.46
C MET A 69 -7.25 0.83 -0.25
N CYS A 70 -7.78 0.57 0.94
CA CYS A 70 -8.33 -0.73 1.27
C CYS A 70 -9.62 -0.99 0.50
N GLN A 71 -9.82 -2.20 0.00
CA GLN A 71 -11.04 -2.64 -0.71
C GLN A 71 -11.80 -3.72 0.07
N LYS A 72 -11.24 -4.17 1.19
CA LYS A 72 -11.86 -5.11 2.12
C LYS A 72 -11.45 -4.75 3.54
N SER A 73 -12.39 -4.71 4.47
CA SER A 73 -12.05 -4.52 5.88
C SER A 73 -11.10 -5.61 6.39
N THR A 74 -10.39 -5.36 7.49
CA THR A 74 -9.47 -6.37 8.08
C THR A 74 -10.19 -7.71 8.33
N THR A 75 -11.44 -7.66 8.79
CA THR A 75 -12.28 -8.84 9.02
C THR A 75 -12.60 -9.54 7.70
N ALA A 76 -13.10 -8.83 6.68
CA ALA A 76 -13.44 -9.43 5.39
C ALA A 76 -12.20 -9.97 4.64
N ALA A 77 -11.05 -9.32 4.79
CA ALA A 77 -9.80 -9.76 4.19
C ALA A 77 -9.27 -11.05 4.84
N ARG A 78 -9.70 -11.41 6.06
CA ARG A 78 -9.27 -12.66 6.73
C ARG A 78 -9.76 -13.90 5.98
N ASP A 79 -11.02 -13.88 5.57
CA ASP A 79 -11.71 -15.02 4.95
C ASP A 79 -11.76 -14.93 3.41
N ALA A 80 -11.12 -13.90 2.84
CA ALA A 80 -11.10 -13.67 1.40
C ALA A 80 -10.25 -14.72 0.65
N PRO A 81 -10.66 -15.15 -0.56
CA PRO A 81 -9.84 -15.97 -1.44
C PRO A 81 -8.48 -15.34 -1.73
N PRO A 82 -7.39 -16.12 -1.94
CA PRO A 82 -6.05 -15.60 -2.20
C PRO A 82 -5.96 -14.61 -3.37
N THR A 83 -6.81 -14.77 -4.39
CA THR A 83 -6.87 -13.93 -5.60
C THR A 83 -7.66 -12.63 -5.39
N SER A 84 -8.26 -12.43 -4.23
CA SER A 84 -9.07 -11.23 -3.96
C SER A 84 -8.21 -9.99 -3.93
N LEU A 85 -8.63 -8.94 -4.63
CA LEU A 85 -8.09 -7.60 -4.45
C LEU A 85 -8.38 -7.13 -3.02
N VAL A 86 -7.32 -6.74 -2.29
CA VAL A 86 -7.43 -6.21 -0.93
C VAL A 86 -7.01 -4.74 -0.88
N ILE A 87 -5.91 -4.35 -1.54
CA ILE A 87 -5.46 -2.96 -1.59
C ILE A 87 -5.37 -2.51 -3.05
N LEU A 88 -6.12 -1.45 -3.38
CA LEU A 88 -5.85 -0.66 -4.58
C LEU A 88 -4.61 0.18 -4.33
N ARG A 89 -3.63 0.04 -5.20
CA ARG A 89 -2.40 0.80 -5.12
C ARG A 89 -2.65 2.24 -5.56
N TYR A 90 -2.10 3.20 -4.82
CA TYR A 90 -2.20 4.62 -5.14
C TYR A 90 -0.84 5.20 -5.55
N ALA A 91 0.20 4.94 -4.77
CA ALA A 91 1.57 5.34 -5.10
C ALA A 91 2.60 4.37 -4.53
N ASP A 92 3.76 4.21 -5.17
CA ASP A 92 4.90 3.45 -4.64
C ASP A 92 6.24 4.16 -4.86
N ILE A 93 7.25 3.73 -4.11
CA ILE A 93 8.64 4.23 -4.23
C ILE A 93 9.33 3.90 -5.56
N GLY A 94 8.85 2.93 -6.33
CA GLY A 94 9.34 2.67 -7.69
C GLY A 94 9.00 3.77 -8.69
N GLU A 95 8.04 4.65 -8.37
CA GLU A 95 7.77 5.87 -9.15
C GLU A 95 8.97 6.82 -9.20
N TYR A 96 9.88 6.79 -8.22
CA TYR A 96 11.13 7.56 -8.30
C TYR A 96 11.99 7.18 -9.51
N ILE A 97 11.85 5.96 -10.03
CA ILE A 97 12.59 5.48 -11.20
C ILE A 97 11.74 5.60 -12.47
N ARG A 98 10.42 5.31 -12.37
CA ARG A 98 9.54 5.25 -13.55
C ARG A 98 8.92 6.59 -13.94
N CYS A 99 8.75 7.50 -12.98
CA CYS A 99 7.96 8.72 -13.12
C CYS A 99 8.72 9.95 -12.60
N GLU A 100 10.06 9.92 -12.63
CA GLU A 100 10.94 10.99 -12.12
C GLU A 100 10.52 12.39 -12.59
N ASN A 101 10.26 12.54 -13.89
CA ASN A 101 9.87 13.82 -14.50
C ASN A 101 8.56 14.40 -13.94
N GLU A 102 7.64 13.55 -13.46
CA GLU A 102 6.34 13.96 -12.91
C GLU A 102 6.40 14.26 -11.40
N ILE A 103 7.51 13.91 -10.75
CA ILE A 103 7.73 14.09 -9.31
C ILE A 103 8.54 15.37 -9.03
N ILE A 104 9.45 15.74 -9.93
CA ILE A 104 10.38 16.88 -9.75
C ILE A 104 9.78 18.22 -10.24
N GLN A 105 8.70 18.19 -11.02
CA GLN A 105 7.96 19.39 -11.46
C GLN A 105 6.91 19.83 -10.44
#